data_AF-A0A0D1E5K9-F1
#
_entry.id   AF-A0A0D1E5K9-F1
#
_cell.length_a   1.000
_cell.length_b   1.000
_cell.length_c   1.000
_cell.angle_alpha   90.00
_cell.angle_beta   90.00
_cell.angle_gamma   90.00
#
_symmetry.space_group_name_H-M   'P 1'
#
loop_
_entity.id
_entity.type
_entity.pdbx_description
1 polymer ?
#
loop_
_entity_poly.entity_id
_entity_poly.type
_entity_poly.pdbx_seq_one_letter_code
_entity_poly.pdbx_strand_id
1 'polypeptide(L)'
;MDRFRQDSEIDEATKAETADALTKSRQFLTSRLLPDLDRANQVHQSLIAQIEGYKKLRETLRSLDVDENRVKDSNVADKDATLLADIGGGVAAQTRLLEGENPIVSLGLANFYAQLTNREARAFITKKLSLLEIKRDRAIDKLAQIEAHIHLTSTSITQLDNLHRGGSIIDDV
;
A
#
# COMPACT_ATOMS: atom_id res chain seq x y z
N MET A 1 40.02 -16.49 -56.99
CA MET A 1 38.72 -16.73 -56.33
C MET A 1 39.02 -16.98 -54.87
N ASP A 2 39.22 -15.92 -54.09
CA ASP A 2 39.41 -15.99 -52.63
C ASP A 2 38.72 -14.79 -52.02
N ARG A 3 37.49 -14.99 -51.58
CA ARG A 3 36.68 -13.99 -50.87
C ARG A 3 35.76 -14.67 -49.87
N PHE A 4 36.31 -15.41 -48.91
CA PHE A 4 35.57 -15.82 -47.72
C PHE A 4 36.54 -16.07 -46.56
N ARG A 5 37.01 -14.98 -45.95
CA ARG A 5 37.40 -14.94 -44.53
C ARG A 5 36.95 -13.59 -43.99
N GLN A 6 35.64 -13.51 -43.74
CA GLN A 6 35.11 -12.49 -42.87
C GLN A 6 35.22 -13.10 -41.48
N ASP A 7 36.31 -12.77 -40.79
CA ASP A 7 36.47 -13.11 -39.38
C ASP A 7 35.27 -12.49 -38.66
N SER A 8 34.38 -13.36 -38.19
CA SER A 8 33.27 -13.02 -37.33
C SER A 8 33.86 -12.55 -36.00
N GLU A 9 34.10 -11.25 -35.88
CA GLU A 9 34.17 -10.54 -34.60
C GLU A 9 32.81 -10.70 -33.89
N ILE A 10 32.58 -11.89 -33.35
CA ILE A 10 31.63 -12.07 -32.26
C ILE A 10 32.36 -11.46 -31.07
N ASP A 11 32.02 -10.21 -30.81
CA ASP A 11 32.47 -9.42 -29.68
C ASP A 11 31.97 -10.11 -28.39
N GLU A 12 32.69 -11.16 -27.97
CA GLU A 12 32.56 -11.76 -26.66
C GLU A 12 32.90 -10.65 -25.65
N ALA A 13 31.86 -10.02 -25.11
CA ALA A 13 31.97 -9.07 -24.00
C ALA A 13 33.02 -9.59 -23.02
N THR A 14 34.10 -8.83 -22.86
CA THR A 14 35.29 -9.34 -22.16
C THR A 14 34.88 -9.76 -20.74
N LYS A 15 35.49 -10.82 -20.19
CA LYS A 15 35.17 -11.33 -18.83
C LYS A 15 35.18 -10.23 -17.75
N ALA A 16 35.93 -9.15 -17.98
CA ALA A 16 35.94 -7.95 -17.14
C ALA A 16 34.64 -7.12 -17.25
N GLU A 17 34.09 -6.93 -18.44
CA GLU A 17 32.84 -6.19 -18.68
C GLU A 17 31.62 -6.94 -18.10
N THR A 18 31.60 -8.26 -18.19
CA THR A 18 30.55 -9.10 -17.57
C THR A 18 30.63 -9.07 -16.04
N ALA A 19 31.83 -9.07 -15.45
CA ALA A 19 32.03 -8.95 -14.01
C ALA A 19 31.61 -7.58 -13.47
N ASP A 20 31.93 -6.50 -14.18
CA ASP A 20 31.53 -5.14 -13.82
C ASP A 20 30.01 -4.95 -13.96
N ALA A 21 29.40 -5.47 -15.03
CA ALA A 21 27.95 -5.43 -15.22
C ALA A 21 27.19 -6.23 -14.15
N LEU A 22 27.73 -7.37 -13.73
CA LEU A 22 27.18 -8.20 -12.67
C LEU A 22 27.29 -7.52 -11.30
N THR A 23 28.43 -6.87 -11.01
CA THR A 23 28.61 -6.10 -9.77
C THR A 23 27.66 -4.90 -9.71
N LYS A 24 27.54 -4.15 -10.82
CA LYS A 24 26.60 -3.03 -10.94
C LYS A 24 25.14 -3.46 -10.79
N SER A 25 24.76 -4.59 -11.38
CA SER A 25 23.39 -5.12 -11.28
C SER A 25 23.06 -5.59 -9.86
N ARG A 26 23.99 -6.28 -9.19
CA ARG A 26 23.84 -6.68 -7.77
C ARG A 26 23.76 -5.46 -6.85
N GLN A 27 24.57 -4.43 -7.11
CA GLN A 27 24.53 -3.17 -6.37
C GLN A 27 23.20 -2.44 -6.59
N PHE A 28 22.70 -2.35 -7.83
CA PHE A 28 21.41 -1.73 -8.13
C PHE A 28 20.23 -2.43 -7.43
N LEU A 29 20.24 -3.76 -7.40
CA LEU A 29 19.23 -4.56 -6.71
C LEU A 29 19.23 -4.25 -5.20
N THR A 30 20.40 -4.30 -4.57
CA THR A 30 20.54 -4.14 -3.12
C THR A 30 20.42 -2.69 -2.63
N SER A 31 20.94 -1.72 -3.38
CA SER A 31 20.98 -0.32 -2.94
C SER A 31 19.73 0.47 -3.29
N ARG A 32 18.95 0.02 -4.27
CA ARG A 32 17.81 0.79 -4.80
C ARG A 32 16.52 0.00 -4.85
N LEU A 33 16.49 -1.15 -5.52
CA LEU A 33 15.23 -1.88 -5.72
C LEU A 33 14.66 -2.45 -4.42
N LEU A 34 15.49 -3.07 -3.56
CA LEU A 34 15.02 -3.59 -2.27
C LEU A 34 14.55 -2.49 -1.32
N PRO A 35 15.30 -1.39 -1.10
CA PRO A 35 14.80 -0.27 -0.29
C PRO A 35 13.53 0.38 -0.85
N ASP A 36 13.40 0.48 -2.18
CA ASP A 36 12.20 1.03 -2.81
C ASP A 36 10.99 0.10 -2.63
N LEU A 37 11.19 -1.22 -2.69
CA LEU A 37 10.17 -2.22 -2.36
C LEU A 37 9.71 -2.10 -0.90
N ASP A 38 10.65 -2.00 0.05
CA ASP A 38 10.33 -1.86 1.47
C ASP A 38 9.52 -0.58 1.74
N ARG A 39 9.91 0.55 1.15
CA ARG A 39 9.17 1.81 1.27
C ARG A 39 7.77 1.71 0.67
N ALA A 40 7.65 1.10 -0.52
CA ALA A 40 6.35 0.90 -1.16
C ALA A 40 5.44 0.00 -0.31
N ASN A 41 6.00 -1.04 0.30
CA ASN A 41 5.28 -1.93 1.21
C ASN A 41 4.80 -1.21 2.47
N GLN A 42 5.66 -0.39 3.10
CA GLN A 42 5.25 0.42 4.26
C GLN A 42 4.11 1.37 3.93
N VAL A 43 4.15 2.02 2.76
CA VAL A 43 3.08 2.91 2.29
C VAL A 43 1.78 2.11 2.05
N HIS A 44 1.87 0.94 1.43
CA HIS A 44 0.72 0.08 1.19
C HIS A 44 0.06 -0.38 2.50
N GLN A 45 0.86 -0.86 3.47
CA GLN A 45 0.37 -1.28 4.79
C GLN A 45 -0.26 -0.11 5.56
N SER A 46 0.36 1.07 5.53
CA SER A 46 -0.22 2.28 6.11
C SER A 46 -1.58 2.63 5.49
N LEU A 47 -1.73 2.48 4.17
CA LEU A 47 -3.01 2.74 3.49
C LEU A 47 -4.08 1.72 3.90
N ILE A 48 -3.72 0.44 4.02
CA ILE A 48 -4.65 -0.60 4.51
C ILE A 48 -5.13 -0.27 5.92
N ALA A 49 -4.21 0.02 6.83
CA ALA A 49 -4.55 0.36 8.21
C ALA A 49 -5.47 1.59 8.30
N GLN A 50 -5.23 2.61 7.48
CA GLN A 50 -6.10 3.79 7.39
C GLN A 50 -7.50 3.42 6.86
N ILE A 51 -7.58 2.62 5.79
CA ILE A 51 -8.86 2.16 5.23
C ILE A 51 -9.66 1.39 6.28
N GLU A 52 -9.02 0.46 7.01
CA GLU A 52 -9.68 -0.29 8.08
C GLU A 52 -10.18 0.63 9.20
N GLY A 53 -9.36 1.60 9.62
CA GLY A 53 -9.76 2.61 10.60
C GLY A 53 -11.01 3.39 10.17
N TYR A 54 -11.05 3.86 8.92
CA TYR A 54 -12.21 4.57 8.39
C TYR A 54 -13.43 3.66 8.17
N LYS A 55 -13.24 2.38 7.84
CA LYS A 55 -14.33 1.40 7.76
C LYS A 55 -14.98 1.18 9.13
N LYS A 56 -14.16 0.96 10.17
CA LYS A 56 -14.62 0.84 11.57
C LYS A 56 -15.35 2.11 12.00
N LEU A 57 -14.80 3.29 11.71
CA LEU A 57 -15.44 4.56 12.03
C LEU A 57 -16.82 4.71 11.37
N ARG A 58 -16.95 4.30 10.11
CA ARG A 58 -18.23 4.31 9.40
C ARG A 58 -19.26 3.37 10.04
N GLU A 59 -18.83 2.19 10.46
CA GLU A 59 -19.69 1.22 11.16
C GLU A 59 -20.11 1.74 12.53
N THR A 60 -19.20 2.35 13.29
CA THR A 60 -19.49 2.98 14.58
C THR A 60 -20.50 4.13 14.43
N LEU A 61 -20.32 5.00 13.44
CA LEU A 61 -21.29 6.09 13.18
C LEU A 61 -22.66 5.56 12.77
N ARG A 62 -22.73 4.41 12.09
CA ARG A 62 -23.98 3.73 11.74
C ARG A 62 -24.65 3.11 12.96
N SER A 63 -23.89 2.51 13.89
CA SER A 63 -24.46 1.95 15.13
C SER A 63 -24.96 3.03 16.09
N LEU A 64 -24.38 4.24 16.02
CA LEU A 64 -24.77 5.39 16.83
C LEU A 64 -25.93 6.20 16.22
N ASP A 65 -26.32 5.92 14.97
CA ASP A 65 -27.44 6.60 14.32
C ASP A 65 -28.77 5.98 14.81
N VAL A 66 -29.50 6.74 15.61
CA VAL A 66 -30.77 6.33 16.23
C VAL A 66 -31.94 6.49 15.26
N ASP A 67 -31.82 7.35 14.24
CA ASP A 67 -32.92 7.70 13.33
C ASP A 67 -33.14 6.69 12.20
N GLU A 68 -32.10 5.97 11.77
CA GLU A 68 -32.21 4.95 10.70
C GLU A 68 -32.82 3.62 11.19
N ASN A 69 -32.97 3.43 12.51
CA ASN A 69 -33.34 2.16 13.11
C ASN A 69 -34.82 2.01 13.51
N ARG A 70 -35.72 2.86 13.02
CA ARG A 70 -37.18 2.57 13.10
C ARG A 70 -37.61 1.40 12.23
N VAL A 71 -36.74 0.86 11.38
CA VAL A 71 -37.05 -0.25 10.49
C VAL A 71 -35.93 -1.31 10.55
N LYS A 72 -36.11 -2.29 11.45
CA LYS A 72 -35.76 -3.72 11.30
C LYS A 72 -34.64 -4.43 12.08
N ASP A 73 -33.73 -3.82 12.85
CA ASP A 73 -32.72 -4.64 13.56
C ASP A 73 -32.69 -4.44 15.08
N SER A 74 -32.69 -5.56 15.80
CA SER A 74 -32.71 -5.68 17.27
C SER A 74 -31.37 -5.38 17.96
N ASN A 75 -30.45 -4.67 17.29
CA ASN A 75 -29.09 -4.38 17.78
C ASN A 75 -28.81 -2.88 17.94
N VAL A 76 -29.85 -2.07 18.14
CA VAL A 76 -29.71 -0.63 18.38
C VAL A 76 -29.31 -0.42 19.84
N ALA A 77 -28.20 0.27 20.09
CA ALA A 77 -27.86 0.70 21.43
C ALA A 77 -29.00 1.58 21.97
N ASP A 78 -29.55 1.18 23.11
CA ASP A 78 -30.67 1.84 23.75
C ASP A 78 -30.36 3.33 24.02
N LYS A 79 -31.38 4.18 24.08
CA LYS A 79 -31.23 5.65 24.15
C LYS A 79 -30.47 6.15 25.38
N ASP A 80 -30.34 5.29 26.38
CA ASP A 80 -29.62 5.50 27.63
C ASP A 80 -28.38 4.61 27.76
N ALA A 81 -27.93 4.00 26.67
CA ALA A 81 -26.81 3.08 26.66
C ALA A 81 -25.57 3.76 27.23
N THR A 82 -25.11 3.21 28.35
CA THR A 82 -23.86 3.63 28.96
C THR A 82 -22.73 3.03 28.16
N LEU A 83 -21.92 3.89 27.55
CA LEU A 83 -20.75 3.54 26.78
C LEU A 83 -19.53 3.63 27.67
N LEU A 84 -18.52 2.81 27.40
CA LEU A 84 -17.21 2.93 28.03
C LEU A 84 -16.31 3.70 27.08
N ALA A 85 -15.94 4.91 27.45
CA ALA A 85 -14.97 5.70 26.73
C ALA A 85 -13.58 5.46 27.34
N ASP A 86 -12.63 5.05 26.52
CA ASP A 86 -11.22 4.97 26.92
C ASP A 86 -10.68 6.39 27.13
N ILE A 87 -10.14 6.66 28.32
CA ILE A 87 -9.52 7.95 28.68
C ILE A 87 -7.99 7.88 28.67
N GLY A 88 -7.42 6.72 28.33
CA GLY A 88 -5.98 6.48 28.24
C GLY A 88 -5.42 5.73 29.46
N GLY A 89 -4.22 5.15 29.28
CA GLY A 89 -3.52 4.43 30.34
C GLY A 89 -4.20 3.12 30.79
N GLY A 90 -5.08 2.56 29.96
CA GLY A 90 -5.87 1.36 30.29
C GLY A 90 -7.07 1.64 31.19
N VAL A 91 -7.44 2.91 31.36
CA VAL A 91 -8.60 3.32 32.15
C VAL A 91 -9.75 3.70 31.21
N ALA A 92 -10.94 3.17 31.50
CA ALA A 92 -12.17 3.53 30.80
C ALA A 92 -13.16 4.20 31.74
N ALA A 93 -13.84 5.23 31.26
CA ALA A 93 -14.88 5.96 31.97
C ALA A 93 -16.25 5.63 31.38
N GLN A 94 -17.25 5.50 32.25
CA GLN A 94 -18.64 5.32 31.82
C GLN A 94 -19.19 6.68 31.35
N THR A 95 -19.70 6.72 30.12
CA THR A 95 -20.24 7.90 29.48
C THR A 95 -21.64 7.62 28.93
N ARG A 96 -22.40 8.69 28.70
CA ARG A 96 -23.68 8.63 28.02
C ARG A 96 -23.60 9.53 26.79
N LEU A 97 -24.08 9.02 25.66
CA LEU A 97 -24.18 9.81 24.44
C LEU A 97 -25.32 10.82 24.60
N LEU A 98 -25.05 12.10 24.38
CA LEU A 98 -26.08 13.14 24.40
C LEU A 98 -26.84 13.13 23.06
N GLU A 99 -28.18 13.04 23.11
CA GLU A 99 -29.02 13.12 21.92
C GLU A 99 -28.81 14.48 21.22
N GLY A 100 -28.59 14.45 19.90
CA GLY A 100 -28.48 15.67 19.07
C GLY A 100 -27.07 16.25 18.93
N GLU A 101 -26.04 15.66 19.56
CA GLU A 101 -24.66 16.08 19.31
C GLU A 101 -24.14 15.54 17.96
N ASN A 102 -23.81 16.49 17.09
CA ASN A 102 -23.23 16.22 15.79
C ASN A 102 -21.75 15.83 15.93
N PRO A 103 -21.28 14.76 15.26
CA PRO A 103 -19.87 14.36 15.32
C PRO A 103 -18.95 15.45 14.81
N ILE A 104 -17.80 15.58 15.48
CA ILE A 104 -16.71 16.45 15.06
C ILE A 104 -15.75 15.62 14.20
N VAL A 105 -15.60 16.01 12.94
CA VAL A 105 -14.78 15.30 11.94
C VAL A 105 -13.57 16.13 11.57
N SER A 106 -12.38 15.52 11.63
CA SER A 106 -11.15 16.15 11.11
C SER A 106 -11.17 16.17 9.59
N LEU A 107 -10.95 17.35 9.00
CA LEU A 107 -10.92 17.52 7.55
C LEU A 107 -9.57 17.12 6.93
N GLY A 108 -8.56 16.86 7.76
CA GLY A 108 -7.20 16.55 7.31
C GLY A 108 -6.43 17.75 6.75
N LEU A 109 -6.91 18.96 7.00
CA LEU A 109 -6.20 20.22 6.75
C LEU A 109 -5.64 20.67 8.10
N ALA A 110 -4.41 20.26 8.44
CA ALA A 110 -3.78 20.56 9.73
C ALA A 110 -4.72 20.30 10.93
N ASN A 111 -5.23 21.36 11.56
CA ASN A 111 -6.09 21.32 12.75
C ASN A 111 -7.53 21.80 12.48
N PHE A 112 -8.01 21.66 11.25
CA PHE A 112 -9.39 21.99 10.91
C PHE A 112 -10.33 20.83 11.21
N TYR A 113 -11.30 21.10 12.06
CA TYR A 113 -12.39 20.21 12.43
C TYR A 113 -13.71 20.85 12.03
N ALA A 114 -14.62 20.04 11.51
CA ALA A 114 -15.98 20.46 11.22
C ALA A 114 -16.95 19.64 12.06
N GLN A 115 -17.91 20.33 12.68
CA GLN A 115 -19.07 19.66 13.24
C GLN A 115 -20.04 19.38 12.10
N LEU A 116 -20.31 18.11 11.83
CA LEU A 116 -21.14 17.66 10.72
C LEU A 116 -22.31 16.84 11.25
N THR A 117 -23.43 16.86 10.56
CA THR A 117 -24.51 15.91 10.85
C THR A 117 -24.03 14.47 10.66
N ASN A 118 -24.64 13.49 11.32
CA ASN A 118 -24.27 12.08 11.15
C ASN A 118 -24.29 11.67 9.66
N ARG A 119 -25.31 12.12 8.92
CA ARG A 119 -25.40 11.91 7.47
C ARG A 119 -24.24 12.51 6.68
N GLU A 120 -23.86 13.75 6.97
CA GLU A 120 -22.73 14.43 6.30
C GLU A 120 -21.39 13.79 6.67
N ALA A 121 -21.20 13.42 7.94
CA ALA A 121 -20.01 12.71 8.40
C ALA A 121 -19.85 11.35 7.67
N ARG A 122 -20.95 10.59 7.52
CA ARG A 122 -20.97 9.33 6.76
C ARG A 122 -20.64 9.55 5.28
N ALA A 123 -21.20 10.59 4.66
CA ALA A 123 -20.89 10.95 3.27
C ALA A 123 -19.42 11.36 3.10
N PHE A 124 -18.89 12.15 4.03
CA PHE A 124 -17.49 12.57 4.05
C PHE A 124 -16.55 11.37 4.18
N ILE A 125 -16.80 10.46 5.13
CA ILE A 125 -15.99 9.26 5.34
C ILE A 125 -16.06 8.34 4.13
N THR A 126 -17.24 8.18 3.52
CA THR A 126 -17.40 7.36 2.31
C THR A 126 -16.58 7.92 1.14
N LYS A 127 -16.59 9.24 0.96
CA LYS A 127 -15.74 9.91 -0.05
C LYS A 127 -14.25 9.80 0.29
N LYS A 128 -13.88 9.87 1.56
CA LYS A 128 -12.49 9.68 2.00
C LYS A 128 -12.02 8.25 1.74
N LEU A 129 -12.86 7.26 2.03
CA LEU A 129 -12.60 5.85 1.77
C LEU A 129 -12.36 5.58 0.29
N SER A 130 -13.21 6.09 -0.61
CA SER A 130 -13.00 5.89 -2.05
C SER A 130 -11.69 6.49 -2.54
N LEU A 131 -11.29 7.67 -2.02
CA LEU A 131 -9.99 8.27 -2.34
C LEU A 131 -8.82 7.45 -1.80
N LEU A 132 -8.95 6.84 -0.62
CA LEU A 132 -7.93 5.96 -0.05
C LEU A 132 -7.84 4.64 -0.81
N GLU A 133 -8.94 4.07 -1.26
CA GLU A 133 -8.99 2.87 -2.10
C GLU A 133 -8.29 3.11 -3.44
N ILE A 134 -8.57 4.24 -4.12
CA ILE A 134 -7.84 4.62 -5.34
C ILE A 134 -6.34 4.77 -5.08
N LYS A 135 -5.94 5.34 -3.93
CA LYS A 135 -4.52 5.46 -3.56
C LYS A 135 -3.88 4.10 -3.29
N ARG A 136 -4.61 3.19 -2.65
CA ARG A 136 -4.17 1.80 -2.42
C ARG A 136 -3.94 1.10 -3.74
N ASP A 137 -4.88 1.20 -4.68
CA ASP A 137 -4.77 0.51 -5.98
C ASP A 137 -3.54 0.99 -6.74
N ARG A 138 -3.30 2.32 -6.77
CA ARG A 138 -2.07 2.88 -7.33
C ARG A 138 -0.79 2.42 -6.61
N ALA A 139 -0.87 2.15 -5.31
CA ALA A 139 0.27 1.62 -4.56
C ALA A 139 0.53 0.14 -4.88
N ILE A 140 -0.52 -0.65 -5.11
CA ILE A 140 -0.42 -2.03 -5.61
C ILE A 140 0.24 -2.06 -6.98
N ASP A 141 -0.20 -1.20 -7.91
CA ASP A 141 0.40 -1.11 -9.25
C ASP A 141 1.90 -0.80 -9.18
N LYS A 142 2.29 0.12 -8.29
CA LYS A 142 3.71 0.45 -8.06
C LYS A 142 4.50 -0.70 -7.45
N LEU A 143 3.91 -1.44 -6.51
CA LEU A 143 4.54 -2.62 -5.93
C LEU A 143 4.79 -3.67 -7.02
N ALA A 144 3.78 -3.99 -7.83
CA ALA A 144 3.89 -4.92 -8.94
C ALA A 144 4.98 -4.49 -9.95
N GLN A 145 5.09 -3.20 -10.24
CA GLN A 145 6.14 -2.67 -11.10
C GLN A 145 7.56 -2.88 -10.52
N ILE A 146 7.74 -2.62 -9.22
CA ILE A 146 9.03 -2.82 -8.54
C ILE A 146 9.39 -4.31 -8.50
N GLU A 147 8.42 -5.17 -8.20
CA GLU A 147 8.60 -6.63 -8.21
C GLU A 147 9.00 -7.15 -9.59
N ALA A 148 8.34 -6.68 -10.65
CA ALA A 148 8.71 -7.01 -12.03
C ALA A 148 10.13 -6.56 -12.36
N HIS A 149 10.54 -5.37 -11.93
CA HIS A 149 11.92 -4.90 -12.10
C HIS A 149 12.94 -5.73 -11.32
N ILE A 150 12.60 -6.17 -10.11
CA ILE A 150 13.45 -7.08 -9.32
C ILE A 150 13.59 -8.42 -10.02
N HIS A 151 12.50 -8.99 -10.52
CA HIS A 151 12.52 -10.24 -11.27
C HIS A 151 13.42 -10.13 -12.51
N LEU A 152 13.19 -9.10 -13.34
CA LEU A 152 14.00 -8.86 -14.53
C LEU A 152 15.49 -8.70 -14.19
N THR A 153 15.81 -7.88 -13.18
CA THR A 153 17.19 -7.67 -12.74
C THR A 153 17.83 -8.95 -12.22
N SER A 154 17.06 -9.78 -11.51
CA SER A 154 17.52 -11.08 -11.00
C SER A 154 17.81 -12.06 -12.14
N THR A 155 16.92 -12.14 -13.13
CA THR A 155 17.13 -12.95 -14.34
C THR A 155 18.35 -12.48 -15.12
N SER A 156 18.53 -11.16 -15.30
CA SER A 156 19.72 -10.60 -15.94
C SER A 156 21.00 -10.91 -15.15
N ILE A 157 20.96 -10.87 -13.81
CA ILE A 157 22.10 -11.28 -12.97
C ILE A 157 22.43 -12.76 -13.20
N THR A 158 21.43 -13.64 -13.27
CA THR A 158 21.62 -15.08 -13.54
C THR A 158 22.22 -15.31 -14.93
N GLN A 159 21.72 -14.62 -15.95
CA GLN A 159 22.26 -14.70 -17.31
C GLN A 159 23.71 -14.19 -17.38
N LEU A 160 24.01 -13.07 -16.73
CA LEU A 160 25.38 -12.54 -16.64
C LEU A 160 26.31 -13.48 -15.86
N ASP A 161 25.83 -14.13 -14.79
CA ASP A 161 26.62 -15.10 -14.01
C ASP A 161 26.92 -16.35 -14.87
N ASN A 162 25.95 -16.82 -15.65
CA ASN A 162 26.12 -17.94 -16.59
C ASN A 162 27.14 -17.62 -17.69
N LEU A 163 27.02 -16.44 -18.32
CA LEU A 163 27.98 -15.96 -19.31
C LEU A 163 29.39 -15.79 -18.73
N HIS A 164 29.49 -15.23 -17.51
CA HIS A 164 30.76 -15.05 -16.82
C HIS A 164 31.46 -16.38 -16.50
N ARG A 165 30.69 -17.44 -16.20
CA ARG A 165 31.20 -18.81 -15.98
C ARG A 165 31.52 -19.57 -17.28
N GLY A 166 31.27 -18.98 -18.46
CA GLY A 166 31.51 -19.61 -19.76
C GLY A 166 30.37 -20.54 -20.22
N GLY A 167 29.16 -20.40 -19.66
CA GLY A 167 27.95 -21.08 -20.11
C GLY A 167 27.21 -20.30 -21.20
N SER A 168 26.38 -20.99 -21.99
CA SER A 168 25.48 -20.38 -22.97
C SER A 168 24.24 -19.78 -22.29
N ILE A 169 23.67 -18.72 -22.86
CA ILE A 169 22.35 -18.19 -22.45
C ILE A 169 21.31 -19.31 -22.67
N ILE A 170 20.54 -19.62 -21.62
CA ILE A 170 19.38 -20.51 -21.69
C ILE A 170 18.16 -19.60 -21.52
N ASP A 171 17.38 -19.44 -22.59
CA ASP A 171 16.09 -18.76 -22.53
C ASP A 171 15.04 -19.77 -22.05
N ASP A 172 14.70 -19.71 -20.77
CA ASP A 172 13.49 -20.37 -20.27
C ASP A 172 12.30 -19.42 -20.51
N VAL A 173 11.50 -19.76 -21.53
CA VAL A 173 10.20 -19.15 -21.87
C VAL A 173 9.09 -19.77 -21.02
#